data_AF-A0A8H5B6C1-F1
#
_entry.id   AF-A0A8H5B6C1-F1
#
_cell.length_a   1.000
_cell.length_b   1.000
_cell.length_c   1.000
_cell.angle_alpha   90.00
_cell.angle_beta   90.00
_cell.angle_gamma   90.00
#
_symmetry.space_group_name_H-M   'P 1'
#
loop_
_entity.id
_entity.type
_entity.pdbx_description
1 polymer ?
#
loop_
_entity_poly.entity_id
_entity_poly.type
_entity_poly.pdbx_seq_one_letter_code
_entity_poly.pdbx_strand_id
1 'polypeptide(L)'
;MASGINIHGPRVELFNQSSQFIIKDTTINVIGGDQYNNSNAVVGNAKPTEWITAPNPLENFNAAYPKIVKNTGTWLLEDESFQNWKNNGNLLWLQGKAGSGKTFLCTNIINNLRKANALVFYYFDTRDQAKVKYDGFVSSLLCQVAGKSRNDDAQAKLQTLYASNTAIYIVIDGVDECEEQTRVVASRPHLNMSRIGAEQKITISLDDKSGVNADIERYVDIKLEQSDFSEELKTEIKTGLVHGSNGQIRWVDCQWTEINEIVVPDEIREALQSLPSTLEETYAKILERTKSRASAKKLLQWLIYSFRALRIKKWRTF
;
A
#
# COMPACT_ATOMS: atom_id res chain seq x y z
N MET A 1 26.25 -28.59 -35.55
CA MET A 1 27.14 -27.42 -35.53
C MET A 1 26.29 -26.18 -35.30
N ALA A 2 26.58 -25.40 -34.26
CA ALA A 2 26.21 -23.98 -34.13
C ALA A 2 27.04 -23.42 -32.96
N SER A 3 27.83 -22.38 -33.20
CA SER A 3 28.84 -21.85 -32.29
C SER A 3 28.26 -20.81 -31.33
N GLY A 4 28.59 -20.91 -30.04
CA GLY A 4 28.30 -19.87 -29.05
C GLY A 4 29.23 -18.67 -29.21
N ILE A 5 28.68 -17.47 -29.05
CA ILE A 5 29.47 -16.24 -28.91
C ILE A 5 29.70 -16.00 -27.41
N ASN A 6 30.97 -15.95 -27.02
CA ASN A 6 31.41 -15.78 -25.64
C ASN A 6 31.84 -14.33 -25.42
N ILE A 7 31.33 -13.66 -24.39
CA ILE A 7 31.72 -12.27 -24.05
C ILE A 7 31.98 -12.20 -22.55
N HIS A 8 33.25 -12.08 -22.16
CA HIS A 8 33.66 -11.99 -20.76
C HIS A 8 33.56 -10.54 -20.24
N GLY A 9 33.03 -10.40 -19.03
CA GLY A 9 33.13 -9.20 -18.17
C GLY A 9 33.38 -9.62 -16.73
N PRO A 10 34.00 -8.77 -15.88
CA PRO A 10 34.48 -9.18 -14.57
C PRO A 10 33.33 -9.44 -13.58
N ARG A 11 33.44 -10.54 -12.83
CA ARG A 11 32.52 -10.88 -11.74
C ARG A 11 32.86 -10.08 -10.47
N VAL A 12 31.82 -9.74 -9.72
CA VAL A 12 31.91 -9.26 -8.33
C VAL A 12 31.35 -10.37 -7.44
N GLU A 13 32.15 -10.91 -6.53
CA GLU A 13 31.78 -12.04 -5.68
C GLU A 13 31.26 -11.54 -4.33
N LEU A 14 29.99 -11.82 -4.01
CA LEU A 14 29.35 -11.37 -2.76
C LEU A 14 28.78 -12.50 -1.88
N PHE A 15 28.51 -13.71 -2.38
CA PHE A 15 27.80 -14.76 -1.63
C PHE A 15 28.46 -16.15 -1.78
N ASN A 16 29.30 -16.55 -0.81
CA ASN A 16 30.21 -17.70 -0.97
C ASN A 16 29.78 -18.99 -0.21
N GLN A 17 28.52 -19.11 0.26
CA GLN A 17 28.04 -20.26 1.04
C GLN A 17 26.57 -20.69 0.80
N SER A 18 25.88 -20.16 -0.21
CA SER A 18 24.47 -20.52 -0.48
C SER A 18 24.35 -21.80 -1.32
N SER A 19 23.52 -22.76 -0.89
CA SER A 19 23.46 -24.12 -1.43
C SER A 19 22.38 -24.38 -2.48
N GLN A 20 21.30 -23.59 -2.56
CA GLN A 20 20.44 -23.52 -3.76
C GLN A 20 19.51 -22.29 -3.81
N PHE A 21 19.30 -21.76 -5.01
CA PHE A 21 18.35 -20.70 -5.37
C PHE A 21 18.18 -20.73 -6.89
N ILE A 22 17.01 -21.06 -7.45
CA ILE A 22 16.74 -20.93 -8.89
C ILE A 22 15.44 -20.15 -9.08
N ILE A 23 15.56 -18.94 -9.63
CA ILE A 23 14.46 -18.16 -10.23
C ILE A 23 14.71 -18.14 -11.74
N LYS A 24 13.68 -18.38 -12.55
CA LYS A 24 13.63 -18.24 -14.02
C LYS A 24 12.13 -18.22 -14.36
N ASP A 25 11.55 -17.20 -15.01
CA ASP A 25 12.09 -16.31 -16.05
C ASP A 25 12.56 -14.91 -15.62
N THR A 26 13.23 -14.77 -14.48
CA THR A 26 14.24 -13.71 -14.30
C THR A 26 15.42 -14.34 -13.57
N THR A 27 16.50 -14.62 -14.30
CA THR A 27 17.43 -15.69 -13.87
C THR A 27 18.24 -15.32 -12.63
N ILE A 28 18.03 -16.04 -11.52
CA ILE A 28 18.96 -16.10 -10.38
C ILE A 28 19.19 -17.57 -10.06
N ASN A 29 20.36 -18.11 -10.40
CA ASN A 29 20.73 -19.52 -10.17
C ASN A 29 21.89 -19.65 -9.16
N VAL A 30 21.78 -20.60 -8.23
CA VAL A 30 22.78 -20.96 -7.22
C VAL A 30 22.82 -22.48 -7.05
N ILE A 31 24.03 -23.05 -7.22
CA ILE A 31 24.57 -24.35 -6.75
C ILE A 31 26.11 -24.16 -6.74
N GLY A 32 26.92 -24.62 -5.78
CA GLY A 32 26.59 -25.25 -4.49
C GLY A 32 27.62 -26.33 -4.07
N GLY A 33 28.78 -25.93 -3.54
CA GLY A 33 29.85 -26.83 -3.05
C GLY A 33 31.25 -26.51 -3.58
N ASP A 34 32.22 -26.39 -2.66
CA ASP A 34 33.67 -26.61 -2.74
C ASP A 34 34.43 -26.37 -4.07
N GLN A 35 35.16 -25.25 -4.18
CA GLN A 35 36.61 -25.17 -3.94
C GLN A 35 37.20 -23.78 -4.28
N TYR A 36 38.30 -23.42 -3.60
CA TYR A 36 39.05 -22.16 -3.73
C TYR A 36 39.64 -21.93 -5.14
N ASN A 37 39.72 -20.66 -5.58
CA ASN A 37 41.01 -20.04 -5.96
C ASN A 37 40.96 -18.51 -6.13
N ASN A 38 42.06 -17.83 -5.77
CA ASN A 38 42.24 -16.38 -5.79
C ASN A 38 42.31 -15.78 -7.21
N SER A 39 41.67 -14.61 -7.42
CA SER A 39 42.22 -13.56 -8.30
C SER A 39 41.68 -12.17 -7.95
N ASN A 40 42.58 -11.19 -7.81
CA ASN A 40 42.22 -9.81 -7.47
C ASN A 40 41.57 -9.09 -8.65
N ALA A 41 40.34 -8.61 -8.48
CA ALA A 41 39.72 -7.62 -9.36
C ALA A 41 39.25 -6.41 -8.54
N VAL A 42 39.85 -5.25 -8.79
CA VAL A 42 39.48 -3.99 -8.11
C VAL A 42 38.16 -3.50 -8.70
N VAL A 43 37.06 -3.78 -8.01
CA VAL A 43 35.73 -3.28 -8.35
C VAL A 43 35.61 -1.84 -7.89
N GLY A 44 35.35 -0.92 -8.82
CA GLY A 44 35.22 0.51 -8.53
C GLY A 44 34.02 0.81 -7.63
N ASN A 45 34.18 1.83 -6.77
CA ASN A 45 33.25 2.25 -5.71
C ASN A 45 31.90 2.82 -6.21
N ALA A 46 31.06 2.01 -6.87
CA ALA A 46 29.71 2.39 -7.29
C ALA A 46 28.67 2.01 -6.20
N LYS A 47 27.78 2.93 -5.83
CA LYS A 47 26.89 2.77 -4.66
C LYS A 47 25.66 1.90 -4.97
N PRO A 48 25.20 1.06 -4.02
CA PRO A 48 23.90 0.38 -4.12
C PRO A 48 22.70 1.33 -4.30
N THR A 49 22.84 2.60 -3.94
CA THR A 49 21.78 3.63 -4.05
C THR A 49 21.84 4.46 -5.35
N GLU A 50 22.81 4.24 -6.23
CA GLU A 50 22.95 5.01 -7.49
C GLU A 50 22.47 4.25 -8.72
N TRP A 51 22.42 2.92 -8.67
CA TRP A 51 21.87 2.07 -9.73
C TRP A 51 20.39 1.73 -9.55
N ILE A 52 19.91 1.67 -8.31
CA ILE A 52 18.51 1.37 -7.98
C ILE A 52 17.73 2.68 -7.81
N THR A 53 16.87 3.00 -8.77
CA THR A 53 15.86 4.08 -8.62
C THR A 53 14.68 3.54 -7.81
N ALA A 54 14.88 3.30 -6.52
CA ALA A 54 13.87 2.70 -5.64
C ALA A 54 12.67 3.64 -5.43
N PRO A 55 11.42 3.18 -5.61
CA PRO A 55 10.24 3.92 -5.23
C PRO A 55 10.21 4.21 -3.72
N ASN A 56 9.77 5.41 -3.36
CA ASN A 56 9.68 5.85 -1.97
C ASN A 56 8.26 5.65 -1.41
N PRO A 57 8.01 4.67 -0.54
CA PRO A 57 6.68 4.41 0.03
C PRO A 57 6.32 5.37 1.17
N LEU A 58 7.30 6.11 1.71
CA LEU A 58 7.04 7.14 2.74
C LEU A 58 6.18 8.29 2.19
N GLU A 59 6.18 8.53 0.88
CA GLU A 59 5.28 9.51 0.24
C GLU A 59 3.81 9.11 0.41
N ASN A 60 3.49 7.84 0.20
CA ASN A 60 2.15 7.28 0.38
C ASN A 60 1.73 7.33 1.86
N PHE A 61 2.62 6.91 2.77
CA PHE A 61 2.40 7.03 4.21
C PHE A 61 2.11 8.49 4.62
N ASN A 62 2.94 9.44 4.19
CA ASN A 62 2.77 10.86 4.52
C ASN A 62 1.53 11.50 3.86
N ALA A 63 1.03 10.95 2.75
CA ALA A 63 -0.20 11.40 2.11
C ALA A 63 -1.48 10.80 2.71
N ALA A 64 -1.38 9.63 3.36
CA ALA A 64 -2.48 8.93 4.01
C ALA A 64 -2.61 9.28 5.50
N TYR A 65 -1.51 9.21 6.26
CA TYR A 65 -1.53 9.32 7.72
C TYR A 65 -2.18 10.60 8.27
N PRO A 66 -1.94 11.81 7.72
CA PRO A 66 -2.58 13.04 8.21
C PRO A 66 -4.09 13.12 7.95
N LYS A 67 -4.65 12.21 7.14
CA LYS A 67 -6.09 12.14 6.83
C LYS A 67 -6.85 11.16 7.71
N ILE A 68 -6.13 10.37 8.52
CA ILE A 68 -6.74 9.41 9.44
C ILE A 68 -7.36 10.20 10.59
N VAL A 69 -8.68 10.06 10.75
CA VAL A 69 -9.41 10.68 11.86
C VAL A 69 -8.94 10.09 13.19
N LYS A 70 -8.86 10.92 14.23
CA LYS A 70 -8.34 10.49 15.54
C LYS A 70 -9.16 9.31 16.07
N ASN A 71 -8.46 8.28 16.54
CA ASN A 71 -9.02 7.04 17.07
C ASN A 71 -9.85 6.21 16.06
N THR A 72 -9.73 6.41 14.74
CA THR A 72 -10.28 5.43 13.77
C THR A 72 -9.23 4.38 13.40
N GLY A 73 -9.69 3.18 13.04
CA GLY A 73 -8.87 2.03 12.65
C GLY A 73 -8.06 1.42 13.79
N THR A 74 -8.34 1.78 15.06
CA THR A 74 -7.64 1.24 16.23
C THR A 74 -8.15 -0.14 16.61
N TRP A 75 -9.41 -0.46 16.34
CA TRP A 75 -10.02 -1.77 16.59
C TRP A 75 -9.22 -2.91 15.92
N LEU A 76 -8.62 -2.67 14.76
CA LEU A 76 -7.80 -3.66 14.05
C LEU A 76 -6.51 -3.99 14.82
N LEU A 77 -6.00 -3.07 15.63
CA LEU A 77 -4.85 -3.31 16.49
C LEU A 77 -5.21 -4.15 17.73
N GLU A 78 -6.51 -4.28 18.03
CA GLU A 78 -7.06 -5.07 19.15
C GLU A 78 -7.67 -6.40 18.67
N ASP A 79 -7.93 -6.56 17.36
CA ASP A 79 -8.47 -7.77 16.74
C ASP A 79 -7.56 -9.00 17.00
N GLU A 80 -8.16 -10.09 17.47
CA GLU A 80 -7.47 -11.34 17.81
C GLU A 80 -6.65 -11.91 16.64
N SER A 81 -7.15 -11.76 15.41
CA SER A 81 -6.45 -12.22 14.20
C SER A 81 -5.19 -11.40 13.93
N PHE A 82 -5.24 -10.09 14.19
CA PHE A 82 -4.07 -9.21 14.11
C PHE A 82 -3.07 -9.51 15.22
N GLN A 83 -3.52 -9.73 16.45
CA GLN A 83 -2.65 -10.07 17.58
C GLN A 83 -1.98 -11.44 17.40
N ASN A 84 -2.72 -12.44 16.92
CA ASN A 84 -2.19 -13.75 16.55
C ASN A 84 -1.09 -13.61 15.48
N TRP A 85 -1.37 -12.89 14.39
CA TRP A 85 -0.37 -12.59 13.36
C TRP A 85 0.85 -11.85 13.92
N LYS A 86 0.64 -10.84 14.75
CA LYS A 86 1.72 -10.01 15.31
C LYS A 86 2.70 -10.84 16.15
N ASN A 87 2.18 -11.77 16.95
CA ASN A 87 2.99 -12.58 17.86
C ASN A 87 3.60 -13.83 17.17
N ASN A 88 2.82 -14.53 16.33
CA ASN A 88 3.23 -15.80 15.74
C ASN A 88 3.81 -15.65 14.32
N GLY A 89 3.44 -14.59 13.60
CA GLY A 89 3.84 -14.30 12.22
C GLY A 89 2.85 -14.82 11.19
N ASN A 90 3.38 -15.35 10.08
CA ASN A 90 2.65 -15.81 8.89
C ASN A 90 1.99 -14.67 8.10
N LEU A 91 1.03 -15.01 7.23
CA LEU A 91 0.36 -14.06 6.34
C LEU A 91 -0.95 -13.57 6.93
N LEU A 92 -1.06 -12.26 7.17
CA LEU A 92 -2.32 -11.57 7.42
C LEU A 92 -2.82 -10.93 6.12
N TRP A 93 -4.04 -11.25 5.73
CA TRP A 93 -4.68 -10.74 4.52
C TRP A 93 -5.89 -9.87 4.89
N LEU A 94 -5.79 -8.58 4.63
CA LEU A 94 -6.88 -7.63 4.82
C LEU A 94 -7.65 -7.46 3.50
N GLN A 95 -8.94 -7.81 3.50
CA GLN A 95 -9.78 -7.73 2.31
C GLN A 95 -11.06 -6.93 2.58
N GLY A 96 -11.65 -6.36 1.52
CA GLY A 96 -12.94 -5.69 1.57
C GLY A 96 -13.15 -4.76 0.39
N LYS A 97 -14.35 -4.20 0.28
CA LYS A 97 -14.81 -3.33 -0.81
C LYS A 97 -13.86 -2.17 -1.16
N ALA A 98 -13.99 -1.63 -2.37
CA ALA A 98 -13.39 -0.36 -2.72
C ALA A 98 -13.91 0.74 -1.74
N GLY A 99 -13.02 1.63 -1.31
CA GLY A 99 -13.40 2.71 -0.40
C GLY A 99 -13.64 2.34 1.07
N SER A 100 -13.38 1.10 1.51
CA SER A 100 -13.58 0.64 2.90
C SER A 100 -12.46 1.01 3.90
N GLY A 101 -11.46 1.79 3.48
CA GLY A 101 -10.40 2.29 4.36
C GLY A 101 -9.17 1.38 4.54
N LYS A 102 -9.01 0.32 3.74
CA LYS A 102 -7.81 -0.57 3.74
C LYS A 102 -6.48 0.18 3.88
N THR A 103 -6.22 1.18 3.03
CA THR A 103 -5.00 2.01 3.07
C THR A 103 -4.81 2.73 4.41
N PHE A 104 -5.86 3.21 5.06
CA PHE A 104 -5.77 3.84 6.39
C PHE A 104 -5.46 2.81 7.47
N LEU A 105 -6.07 1.62 7.40
CA LEU A 105 -5.77 0.49 8.30
C LEU A 105 -4.32 0.00 8.15
N CYS A 106 -3.83 -0.20 6.92
CA CYS A 106 -2.42 -0.49 6.63
C CYS A 106 -1.49 0.59 7.18
N THR A 107 -1.84 1.87 6.99
CA THR A 107 -1.07 3.02 7.49
C THR A 107 -1.05 3.07 9.03
N ASN A 108 -2.16 2.72 9.70
CA ASN A 108 -2.22 2.57 11.16
C ASN A 108 -1.34 1.42 11.67
N ILE A 109 -1.34 0.27 10.99
CA ILE A 109 -0.45 -0.85 11.30
C ILE A 109 1.02 -0.41 11.17
N ILE A 110 1.39 0.25 10.07
CA ILE A 110 2.75 0.80 9.85
C ILE A 110 3.11 1.77 10.98
N ASN A 111 2.19 2.65 11.38
CA ASN A 111 2.41 3.62 12.46
C ASN A 111 2.50 2.97 13.87
N ASN A 112 1.84 1.84 14.10
CA ASN A 112 1.98 1.05 15.32
C ASN A 112 3.36 0.35 15.36
N LEU A 113 3.70 -0.38 14.29
CA LEU A 113 4.86 -1.25 14.24
C LEU A 113 6.19 -0.47 14.19
N ARG A 114 6.25 0.67 13.48
CA ARG A 114 7.47 1.50 13.30
C ARG A 114 8.10 2.03 14.59
N LYS A 115 7.39 1.94 15.72
CA LYS A 115 7.84 2.48 17.01
C LYS A 115 8.77 1.54 17.78
N ALA A 116 8.72 0.23 17.49
CA ALA A 116 9.37 -0.79 18.31
C ALA A 116 9.88 -2.03 17.55
N ASN A 117 9.66 -2.12 16.24
CA ASN A 117 9.92 -3.34 15.47
C ASN A 117 10.76 -3.06 14.23
N ALA A 118 11.49 -4.08 13.75
CA ALA A 118 12.03 -4.07 12.39
C ALA A 118 10.84 -4.13 11.42
N LEU A 119 10.62 -3.04 10.67
CA LEU A 119 9.49 -2.88 9.77
C LEU A 119 9.98 -2.42 8.41
N VAL A 120 9.46 -3.08 7.38
CA VAL A 120 9.54 -2.65 5.99
C VAL A 120 8.12 -2.51 5.47
N PHE A 121 7.85 -1.51 4.62
CA PHE A 121 6.51 -1.34 4.07
C PHE A 121 6.53 -0.86 2.63
N TYR A 122 5.42 -1.12 1.92
CA TYR A 122 5.24 -0.70 0.55
C TYR A 122 3.78 -0.37 0.24
N TYR A 123 3.59 0.52 -0.73
CA TYR A 123 2.29 0.82 -1.31
C TYR A 123 2.44 0.64 -2.81
N PHE A 124 1.73 -0.32 -3.38
CA PHE A 124 1.44 -0.30 -4.81
C PHE A 124 0.53 0.91 -5.07
N ASP A 125 0.73 1.58 -6.20
CA ASP A 125 0.08 2.86 -6.51
C ASP A 125 0.06 3.08 -8.01
N THR A 126 -1.09 2.87 -8.63
CA THR A 126 -1.37 3.07 -10.07
C THR A 126 -0.96 4.43 -10.62
N ARG A 127 -0.78 5.45 -9.77
CA ARG A 127 -0.35 6.80 -10.19
C ARG A 127 1.16 6.90 -10.39
N ASP A 128 1.92 5.93 -9.87
CA ASP A 128 3.38 5.86 -9.95
C ASP A 128 3.80 4.57 -10.66
N GLN A 129 4.23 4.69 -11.91
CA GLN A 129 4.66 3.57 -12.76
C GLN A 129 5.87 2.80 -12.23
N ALA A 130 6.57 3.30 -11.21
CA ALA A 130 7.59 2.54 -10.50
C ALA A 130 7.01 1.75 -9.31
N LYS A 131 5.80 2.09 -8.84
CA LYS A 131 5.12 1.41 -7.71
C LYS A 131 4.24 0.25 -8.09
N VAL A 132 3.80 0.15 -9.34
CA VAL A 132 2.96 -0.94 -9.87
C VAL A 132 3.73 -2.22 -10.23
N LYS A 133 5.06 -2.26 -10.05
CA LYS A 133 5.93 -3.33 -10.55
C LYS A 133 6.69 -4.04 -9.43
N TYR A 134 7.02 -5.32 -9.65
CA TYR A 134 7.75 -6.15 -8.70
C TYR A 134 9.20 -5.69 -8.52
N ASP A 135 9.85 -5.18 -9.57
CA ASP A 135 11.21 -4.63 -9.48
C ASP A 135 11.27 -3.41 -8.54
N GLY A 136 10.30 -2.50 -8.64
CA GLY A 136 10.12 -1.36 -7.74
C GLY A 136 9.84 -1.78 -6.30
N PHE A 137 8.97 -2.77 -6.10
CA PHE A 137 8.66 -3.34 -4.79
C PHE A 137 9.93 -3.89 -4.12
N VAL A 138 10.62 -4.83 -4.78
CA VAL A 138 11.85 -5.46 -4.24
C VAL A 138 12.95 -4.42 -4.01
N SER A 139 13.16 -3.50 -4.97
CA SER A 139 14.11 -2.39 -4.84
C SER A 139 13.85 -1.54 -3.59
N SER A 140 12.57 -1.21 -3.33
CA SER A 140 12.18 -0.42 -2.18
C SER A 140 12.37 -1.17 -0.85
N LEU A 141 12.07 -2.48 -0.80
CA LEU A 141 12.35 -3.29 0.38
C LEU A 141 13.87 -3.35 0.67
N LEU A 142 14.69 -3.60 -0.35
CA LEU A 142 16.14 -3.67 -0.22
C LEU A 142 16.74 -2.34 0.27
N CYS A 143 16.32 -1.20 -0.29
CA CYS A 143 16.77 0.10 0.17
C CYS A 143 16.33 0.43 1.61
N GLN A 144 15.14 -0.02 2.04
CA GLN A 144 14.69 0.15 3.42
C GLN A 144 15.53 -0.68 4.41
N VAL A 145 15.88 -1.93 4.08
CA VAL A 145 16.72 -2.78 4.94
C VAL A 145 18.19 -2.34 4.94
N ALA A 146 18.75 -1.99 3.79
CA ALA A 146 20.10 -1.44 3.67
C ALA A 146 20.26 -0.10 4.41
N GLY A 147 19.19 0.72 4.44
CA GLY A 147 19.21 2.04 5.05
C GLY A 147 19.94 3.09 4.20
N LYS A 148 20.14 4.29 4.77
CA LYS A 148 20.67 5.46 4.05
C LYS A 148 22.20 5.66 4.15
N SER A 149 22.91 4.74 4.79
CA SER A 149 24.35 4.88 5.04
C SER A 149 25.17 4.55 3.79
N ARG A 150 26.27 5.29 3.59
CA ARG A 150 27.19 5.13 2.45
C ARG A 150 27.98 3.82 2.44
N ASN A 151 28.05 3.11 3.57
CA ASN A 151 28.89 1.93 3.78
C ASN A 151 28.11 0.65 4.14
N ASP A 152 26.79 0.73 4.26
CA ASP A 152 26.02 -0.38 4.82
C ASP A 152 25.65 -1.36 3.71
N ASP A 153 26.39 -2.46 3.62
CA ASP A 153 26.03 -3.59 2.79
C ASP A 153 24.64 -4.12 3.21
N ALA A 154 23.72 -4.12 2.25
CA ALA A 154 22.37 -4.63 2.39
C ALA A 154 22.38 -6.11 2.83
N GLN A 155 23.33 -6.88 2.31
CA GLN A 155 23.53 -8.28 2.65
C GLN A 155 24.00 -8.42 4.10
N ALA A 156 25.04 -7.69 4.54
CA ALA A 156 25.50 -7.74 5.93
C ALA A 156 24.41 -7.34 6.93
N LYS A 157 23.55 -6.37 6.60
CA LYS A 157 22.38 -6.03 7.42
C LYS A 157 21.30 -7.10 7.43
N LEU A 158 20.96 -7.67 6.27
CA LEU A 158 20.05 -8.81 6.19
C LEU A 158 20.60 -9.97 7.03
N GLN A 159 21.87 -10.33 6.87
CA GLN A 159 22.55 -11.36 7.66
C GLN A 159 22.52 -11.06 9.16
N THR A 160 22.74 -9.80 9.57
CA THR A 160 22.63 -9.38 10.97
C THR A 160 21.20 -9.56 11.51
N LEU A 161 20.17 -9.16 10.75
CA LEU A 161 18.77 -9.32 11.12
C LEU A 161 18.33 -10.80 11.17
N TYR A 162 18.85 -11.62 10.25
CA TYR A 162 18.66 -13.08 10.26
C TYR A 162 19.33 -13.71 11.49
N ALA A 163 20.57 -13.31 11.81
CA ALA A 163 21.33 -13.82 12.95
C ALA A 163 20.78 -13.35 14.31
N SER A 164 20.20 -12.15 14.38
CA SER A 164 19.62 -11.60 15.61
C SER A 164 18.22 -12.15 15.93
N ASN A 165 17.72 -13.12 15.16
CA ASN A 165 16.40 -13.74 15.27
C ASN A 165 15.27 -12.71 15.46
N THR A 166 15.41 -11.53 14.86
CA THR A 166 14.52 -10.39 15.08
C THR A 166 13.33 -10.48 14.14
N ALA A 167 12.11 -10.37 14.67
CA ALA A 167 10.90 -10.35 13.86
C ALA A 167 10.90 -9.13 12.92
N ILE A 168 10.97 -9.38 11.61
CA ILE A 168 10.77 -8.38 10.56
C ILE A 168 9.30 -8.45 10.14
N TYR A 169 8.61 -7.32 10.22
CA TYR A 169 7.26 -7.15 9.67
C TYR A 169 7.35 -6.53 8.28
N ILE A 170 6.54 -7.04 7.36
CA ILE A 170 6.38 -6.50 6.00
C ILE A 170 4.91 -6.14 5.83
N VAL A 171 4.61 -4.87 5.56
CA VAL A 171 3.24 -4.40 5.31
C VAL A 171 3.12 -3.90 3.88
N ILE A 172 2.13 -4.41 3.14
CA ILE A 172 1.95 -4.11 1.72
C ILE A 172 0.51 -3.65 1.51
N ASP A 173 0.33 -2.44 0.99
CA ASP A 173 -0.97 -1.91 0.59
C ASP A 173 -1.15 -1.97 -0.93
N GLY A 174 -2.40 -2.16 -1.39
CA GLY A 174 -2.77 -2.14 -2.81
C GLY A 174 -2.22 -3.28 -3.67
N VAL A 175 -2.05 -4.50 -3.14
CA VAL A 175 -1.48 -5.65 -3.91
C VAL A 175 -2.20 -5.89 -5.25
N ASP A 176 -3.48 -5.54 -5.33
CA ASP A 176 -4.34 -5.54 -6.52
C ASP A 176 -3.98 -4.48 -7.58
N GLU A 177 -3.19 -3.47 -7.22
CA GLU A 177 -2.63 -2.43 -8.12
C GLU A 177 -1.28 -2.84 -8.76
N CYS A 178 -0.83 -4.09 -8.59
CA CYS A 178 0.35 -4.61 -9.28
C CYS A 178 0.03 -5.00 -10.74
N GLU A 179 0.77 -4.46 -11.70
CA GLU A 179 0.63 -4.77 -13.14
C GLU A 179 1.04 -6.21 -13.49
N GLU A 180 1.89 -6.82 -12.67
CA GLU A 180 2.43 -8.17 -12.87
C GLU A 180 1.64 -9.19 -12.04
N GLN A 181 1.29 -10.35 -12.63
CA GLN A 181 0.52 -11.40 -11.95
C GLN A 181 1.19 -11.82 -10.64
N THR A 182 0.59 -11.42 -9.52
CA THR A 182 1.30 -11.29 -8.26
C THR A 182 1.51 -12.64 -7.57
N ARG A 183 2.69 -13.24 -7.78
CA ARG A 183 3.25 -14.23 -6.85
C ARG A 183 3.90 -13.48 -5.68
N VAL A 184 3.09 -13.01 -4.73
CA VAL A 184 3.62 -12.34 -3.52
C VAL A 184 4.39 -13.35 -2.67
N VAL A 185 5.69 -13.10 -2.52
CA VAL A 185 6.66 -14.00 -1.90
C VAL A 185 7.16 -13.38 -0.57
N ALA A 186 6.55 -13.78 0.56
CA ALA A 186 6.93 -13.37 1.92
C ALA A 186 7.80 -14.43 2.63
N SER A 187 9.07 -14.11 2.92
CA SER A 187 10.06 -15.05 3.49
C SER A 187 10.25 -14.91 5.00
N ARG A 188 10.23 -16.04 5.70
CA ARG A 188 11.04 -16.30 6.92
C ARG A 188 12.12 -17.33 6.54
N PRO A 189 13.30 -17.35 7.20
CA PRO A 189 14.41 -18.24 6.83
C PRO A 189 14.12 -19.75 6.95
N HIS A 190 12.96 -20.13 7.50
CA HIS A 190 12.48 -21.51 7.60
C HIS A 190 11.12 -21.78 6.92
N LEU A 191 10.47 -20.76 6.33
CA LEU A 191 9.28 -20.98 5.51
C LEU A 191 9.66 -21.18 4.04
N ASN A 192 9.72 -22.46 3.66
CA ASN A 192 9.73 -22.88 2.27
C ASN A 192 8.46 -22.35 1.58
N MET A 193 8.59 -21.41 0.64
CA MET A 193 7.44 -20.67 0.12
C MET A 193 6.63 -21.41 -0.94
N SER A 194 7.15 -22.53 -1.42
CA SER A 194 6.36 -23.61 -2.05
C SER A 194 5.33 -24.23 -1.09
N ARG A 195 5.31 -23.81 0.19
CA ARG A 195 4.43 -24.31 1.26
C ARG A 195 3.84 -23.21 2.17
N ILE A 196 3.56 -22.02 1.66
CA ILE A 196 2.43 -21.25 2.25
C ILE A 196 1.14 -21.93 1.75
N GLY A 197 0.83 -23.09 2.33
CA GLY A 197 -0.47 -23.71 2.18
C GLY A 197 -1.56 -22.81 2.75
N ALA A 198 -2.80 -23.03 2.33
CA ALA A 198 -3.96 -22.26 2.81
C ALA A 198 -4.09 -22.25 4.35
N GLU A 199 -3.48 -23.23 5.02
CA GLU A 199 -3.45 -23.45 6.47
C GLU A 199 -2.75 -22.35 7.30
N GLN A 200 -1.98 -21.44 6.69
CA GLN A 200 -1.26 -20.36 7.41
C GLN A 200 -1.65 -18.93 6.99
N LYS A 201 -2.77 -18.78 6.28
CA LYS A 201 -3.33 -17.47 5.91
C LYS A 201 -4.42 -17.05 6.90
N ILE A 202 -4.14 -16.03 7.70
CA ILE A 202 -5.15 -15.35 8.53
C ILE A 202 -5.84 -14.30 7.65
N THR A 203 -7.17 -14.32 7.55
CA THR A 203 -7.91 -13.36 6.70
C THR A 203 -8.87 -12.52 7.55
N ILE A 204 -8.78 -11.20 7.40
CA ILE A 204 -9.72 -10.24 7.99
C ILE A 204 -10.53 -9.63 6.85
N SER A 205 -11.81 -9.98 6.76
CA SER A 205 -12.77 -9.28 5.91
C SER A 205 -13.25 -8.02 6.61
N LEU A 206 -13.25 -6.89 5.92
CA LEU A 206 -13.77 -5.61 6.41
C LEU A 206 -15.28 -5.46 6.22
N ASP A 207 -15.87 -6.20 5.29
CA ASP A 207 -17.22 -5.92 4.79
C ASP A 207 -18.32 -6.17 5.84
N ASP A 208 -18.04 -6.98 6.86
CA ASP A 208 -18.95 -7.33 7.96
C ASP A 208 -18.40 -6.95 9.36
N LYS A 209 -17.33 -6.13 9.43
CA LYS A 209 -16.69 -5.78 10.71
C LYS A 209 -17.36 -4.57 11.35
N SER A 210 -17.93 -4.77 12.54
CA SER A 210 -18.49 -3.69 13.38
C SER A 210 -17.51 -2.53 13.62
N GLY A 211 -16.21 -2.81 13.70
CA GLY A 211 -15.16 -1.79 13.80
C GLY A 211 -15.12 -0.80 12.62
N VAL A 212 -15.46 -1.24 11.40
CA VAL A 212 -15.54 -0.36 10.21
C VAL A 212 -16.74 0.59 10.33
N ASN A 213 -17.88 0.09 10.80
CA ASN A 213 -19.05 0.94 11.04
C ASN A 213 -18.80 1.93 12.18
N ALA A 214 -18.15 1.51 13.27
CA ALA A 214 -17.75 2.40 14.36
C ALA A 214 -16.73 3.48 13.91
N ASP A 215 -15.82 3.15 12.99
CA ASP A 215 -14.91 4.12 12.36
C ASP A 215 -15.67 5.14 11.49
N ILE A 216 -16.71 4.70 10.77
CA ILE A 216 -17.58 5.54 9.96
C ILE A 216 -18.41 6.47 10.85
N GLU A 217 -19.06 5.96 11.89
CA GLU A 217 -19.78 6.76 12.88
C GLU A 217 -18.87 7.83 13.49
N ARG A 218 -17.67 7.45 13.95
CA ARG A 218 -16.68 8.36 14.51
C ARG A 218 -16.19 9.42 13.52
N TYR A 219 -16.02 9.06 12.25
CA TYR A 219 -15.70 10.05 11.20
C TYR A 219 -16.83 11.07 11.06
N VAL A 220 -18.09 10.61 10.99
CA VAL A 220 -19.26 11.48 10.83
C VAL A 220 -19.48 12.36 12.07
N ASP A 221 -19.30 11.82 13.29
CA ASP A 221 -19.42 12.59 14.53
C ASP A 221 -18.41 13.74 14.58
N ILE A 222 -17.12 13.48 14.32
CA ILE A 222 -16.08 14.52 14.32
C ILE A 222 -16.31 15.57 13.22
N LYS A 223 -16.98 15.20 12.12
CA LYS A 223 -17.39 16.14 11.07
C LYS A 223 -18.57 17.02 11.51
N LEU A 224 -19.56 16.45 12.18
CA LEU A 224 -20.74 17.16 12.72
C LEU A 224 -20.39 18.05 13.93
N GLU A 225 -19.42 17.65 14.75
CA GLU A 225 -18.84 18.49 15.82
C GLU A 225 -18.16 19.75 15.27
N GLN A 226 -17.70 19.72 14.01
CA GLN A 226 -17.01 20.81 13.32
C GLN A 226 -17.94 21.68 12.46
N SER A 227 -19.25 21.38 12.41
CA SER A 227 -20.21 22.13 11.59
C SER A 227 -21.26 22.89 12.41
N ASP A 228 -21.75 23.99 11.84
CA ASP A 228 -22.70 24.90 12.47
C ASP A 228 -24.18 24.44 12.32
N PHE A 229 -24.43 23.16 12.03
CA PHE A 229 -25.78 22.61 11.87
C PHE A 229 -26.52 22.54 13.22
N SER A 230 -27.86 22.55 13.18
CA SER A 230 -28.69 22.29 14.37
C SER A 230 -28.58 20.82 14.79
N GLU A 231 -28.74 20.52 16.08
CA GLU A 231 -28.64 19.14 16.61
C GLU A 231 -29.66 18.16 15.98
N GLU A 232 -30.84 18.67 15.61
CA GLU A 232 -31.84 17.93 14.84
C GLU A 232 -31.29 17.55 13.46
N LEU A 233 -30.76 18.51 12.70
CA LEU A 233 -30.19 18.27 11.37
C LEU A 233 -28.91 17.41 11.44
N LYS A 234 -28.08 17.56 12.48
CA LYS A 234 -26.93 16.67 12.73
C LYS A 234 -27.38 15.22 12.90
N THR A 235 -28.50 14.99 13.59
CA THR A 235 -29.09 13.66 13.79
C THR A 235 -29.62 13.08 12.47
N GLU A 236 -30.30 13.90 11.66
CA GLU A 236 -30.75 13.52 10.30
C GLU A 236 -29.55 13.13 9.41
N ILE A 237 -28.53 13.99 9.33
CA ILE A 237 -27.32 13.75 8.53
C ILE A 237 -26.57 12.50 9.01
N LYS A 238 -26.35 12.34 10.32
CA LYS A 238 -25.69 11.15 10.87
C LYS A 238 -26.41 9.87 10.46
N THR A 239 -27.73 9.86 10.62
CA THR A 239 -28.57 8.69 10.30
C THR A 239 -28.45 8.32 8.82
N GLY A 240 -28.62 9.30 7.92
CA GLY A 240 -28.53 9.07 6.47
C GLY A 240 -27.14 8.60 6.03
N LEU A 241 -26.07 9.25 6.51
CA LEU A 241 -24.70 8.94 6.11
C LEU A 241 -24.20 7.60 6.67
N VAL A 242 -24.47 7.29 7.94
CA VAL A 242 -24.04 6.01 8.53
C VAL A 242 -24.80 4.85 7.88
N HIS A 243 -26.12 4.96 7.72
CA HIS A 243 -26.94 3.92 7.12
C HIS A 243 -26.62 3.68 5.65
N GLY A 244 -26.46 4.74 4.85
CA GLY A 244 -26.11 4.63 3.43
C GLY A 244 -24.68 4.17 3.15
N SER A 245 -23.79 4.20 4.14
CA SER A 245 -22.36 3.97 3.94
C SER A 245 -21.98 2.58 3.41
N ASN A 246 -22.72 1.52 3.76
CA ASN A 246 -22.43 0.13 3.38
C ASN A 246 -20.94 -0.30 3.59
N GLY A 247 -20.31 0.22 4.65
CA GLY A 247 -18.89 -0.01 4.97
C GLY A 247 -17.87 0.77 4.11
N GLN A 248 -18.31 1.72 3.29
CA GLN A 248 -17.47 2.53 2.41
C GLN A 248 -17.26 3.95 2.97
N ILE A 249 -16.22 4.13 3.79
CA ILE A 249 -15.85 5.47 4.31
C ILE A 249 -15.62 6.50 3.19
N ARG A 250 -15.17 6.07 2.01
CA ARG A 250 -15.02 6.96 0.84
C ARG A 250 -16.35 7.47 0.28
N TRP A 251 -17.43 6.68 0.35
CA TRP A 251 -18.76 7.14 -0.04
C TRP A 251 -19.22 8.24 0.93
N VAL A 252 -19.01 8.05 2.23
CA VAL A 252 -19.36 9.01 3.29
C VAL A 252 -18.60 10.32 3.13
N ASP A 253 -17.30 10.26 2.86
CA ASP A 253 -16.43 11.41 2.58
C ASP A 253 -16.94 12.23 1.37
N CYS A 254 -17.45 11.56 0.33
CA CYS A 254 -18.08 12.23 -0.82
C CYS A 254 -19.42 12.89 -0.48
N GLN A 255 -20.36 12.18 0.17
CA GLN A 255 -21.66 12.76 0.53
C GLN A 255 -21.52 13.90 1.54
N TRP A 256 -20.61 13.76 2.52
CA TRP A 256 -20.30 14.83 3.47
C TRP A 256 -19.82 16.09 2.76
N THR A 257 -18.92 15.94 1.77
CA THR A 257 -18.39 17.08 1.01
C THR A 257 -19.51 17.86 0.31
N GLU A 258 -20.50 17.15 -0.26
CA GLU A 258 -21.66 17.78 -0.88
C GLU A 258 -22.58 18.45 0.15
N ILE A 259 -23.00 17.73 1.20
CA ILE A 259 -23.91 18.25 2.24
C ILE A 259 -23.32 19.48 2.95
N ASN A 260 -22.01 19.49 3.20
CA ASN A 260 -21.31 20.61 3.85
C ASN A 260 -21.14 21.85 2.95
N GLU A 261 -21.43 21.77 1.65
CA GLU A 261 -21.49 22.94 0.76
C GLU A 261 -22.90 23.56 0.71
N ILE A 262 -23.93 22.86 1.19
CA ILE A 262 -25.32 23.33 1.20
C ILE A 262 -25.58 24.24 2.41
N VAL A 263 -26.20 25.40 2.17
CA VAL A 263 -26.49 26.40 3.20
C VAL A 263 -27.94 26.30 3.71
N VAL A 264 -28.87 25.81 2.88
CA VAL A 264 -30.30 25.76 3.21
C VAL A 264 -30.64 24.39 3.84
N PRO A 265 -31.20 24.33 5.07
CA PRO A 265 -31.51 23.06 5.73
C PRO A 265 -32.44 22.13 4.96
N ASP A 266 -33.42 22.67 4.23
CA ASP A 266 -34.36 21.84 3.47
C ASP A 266 -33.72 21.25 2.20
N GLU A 267 -32.79 21.97 1.56
CA GLU A 267 -31.95 21.40 0.49
C GLU A 267 -31.06 20.26 1.00
N ILE A 268 -30.59 20.32 2.26
CA ILE A 268 -29.87 19.21 2.91
C ILE A 268 -30.80 18.00 3.07
N ARG A 269 -32.06 18.20 3.47
CA ARG A 269 -33.04 17.11 3.59
C ARG A 269 -33.37 16.47 2.24
N GLU A 270 -33.51 17.27 1.18
CA GLU A 270 -33.68 16.76 -0.19
C GLU A 270 -32.43 15.98 -0.67
N ALA A 271 -31.23 16.44 -0.33
CA ALA A 271 -29.99 15.71 -0.59
C ALA A 271 -29.93 14.37 0.16
N LEU A 272 -30.33 14.34 1.45
CA LEU A 272 -30.40 13.12 2.27
C LEU A 272 -31.44 12.12 1.74
N GLN A 273 -32.55 12.58 1.15
CA GLN A 273 -33.54 11.71 0.50
C GLN A 273 -33.06 11.16 -0.86
N SER A 274 -32.11 11.82 -1.51
CA SER A 274 -31.62 11.50 -2.86
C SER A 274 -30.17 10.99 -2.89
N LEU A 275 -29.68 10.46 -1.77
CA LEU A 275 -28.33 9.88 -1.65
C LEU A 275 -28.12 8.73 -2.67
N PRO A 276 -26.94 8.63 -3.31
CA PRO A 276 -26.60 7.51 -4.20
C PRO A 276 -26.41 6.21 -3.41
N SER A 277 -26.87 5.08 -3.95
CA SER A 277 -26.79 3.76 -3.30
C SER A 277 -25.38 3.16 -3.31
N THR A 278 -24.50 3.65 -4.18
CA THR A 278 -23.14 3.14 -4.40
C THR A 278 -22.10 4.25 -4.62
N LEU A 279 -20.83 3.90 -4.47
CA LEU A 279 -19.71 4.77 -4.80
C LEU A 279 -19.63 5.06 -6.31
N GLU A 280 -20.05 4.11 -7.13
CA GLU A 280 -20.15 4.22 -8.60
C GLU A 280 -21.20 5.26 -9.00
N GLU A 281 -22.41 5.21 -8.42
CA GLU A 281 -23.44 6.24 -8.60
C GLU A 281 -23.00 7.62 -8.09
N THR A 282 -22.23 7.65 -7.00
CA THR A 282 -21.63 8.90 -6.49
C THR A 282 -20.73 9.54 -7.54
N TYR A 283 -19.83 8.76 -8.16
CA TYR A 283 -18.97 9.29 -9.22
C TYR A 283 -19.77 9.66 -10.48
N ALA A 284 -20.84 8.93 -10.83
CA ALA A 284 -21.74 9.31 -11.92
C ALA A 284 -22.38 10.69 -11.69
N LYS A 285 -22.96 10.94 -10.50
CA LYS A 285 -23.54 12.25 -10.13
C LYS A 285 -22.52 13.39 -10.17
N ILE A 286 -21.29 13.16 -9.69
CA ILE A 286 -20.19 14.16 -9.75
C ILE A 286 -19.84 14.49 -11.21
N LEU A 287 -19.74 13.48 -12.08
CA LEU A 287 -19.50 13.68 -13.51
C LEU A 287 -20.64 14.41 -14.20
N GLU A 288 -21.89 14.12 -13.84
CA GLU A 288 -23.05 14.80 -14.38
C GLU A 288 -23.08 16.29 -14.03
N ARG A 289 -22.78 16.66 -12.78
CA ARG A 289 -22.77 18.07 -12.35
C ARG A 289 -21.55 18.87 -12.83
N THR A 290 -20.53 18.20 -13.39
CA THR A 290 -19.31 18.87 -13.85
C THR A 290 -19.57 19.75 -15.09
N LYS A 291 -19.37 21.07 -14.94
CA LYS A 291 -19.66 22.13 -15.94
C LYS A 291 -19.22 21.82 -17.38
N SER A 292 -18.06 21.17 -17.57
CA SER A 292 -17.63 20.67 -18.87
C SER A 292 -17.36 19.17 -18.80
N ARG A 293 -18.40 18.37 -19.04
CA ARG A 293 -18.29 16.90 -19.14
C ARG A 293 -17.28 16.47 -20.21
N ALA A 294 -17.19 17.19 -21.33
CA ALA A 294 -16.23 16.94 -22.39
C ALA A 294 -14.77 17.17 -21.94
N SER A 295 -14.51 18.26 -21.20
CA SER A 295 -13.18 18.50 -20.61
C SER A 295 -12.88 17.46 -19.53
N ALA A 296 -13.82 17.21 -18.61
CA ALA A 296 -13.65 16.23 -17.54
C ALA A 296 -13.32 14.83 -18.08
N LYS A 297 -14.03 14.37 -19.12
CA LYS A 297 -13.74 13.11 -19.81
C LYS A 297 -12.35 13.09 -20.44
N LYS A 298 -11.93 14.15 -21.13
CA LYS A 298 -10.55 14.27 -21.68
C LYS A 298 -9.50 14.21 -20.57
N LEU A 299 -9.72 14.92 -19.46
CA LEU A 299 -8.79 14.97 -18.32
C LEU A 299 -8.71 13.61 -17.61
N LEU A 300 -9.82 12.88 -17.47
CA LEU A 300 -9.84 11.52 -16.94
C LEU A 300 -9.15 10.52 -17.88
N GLN A 301 -9.38 10.64 -19.20
CA GLN A 301 -8.62 9.86 -20.19
C GLN A 301 -7.11 10.16 -20.08
N TRP A 302 -6.71 11.42 -19.94
CA TRP A 302 -5.31 11.79 -19.73
C TRP A 302 -4.75 11.25 -18.42
N LEU A 303 -5.53 11.22 -17.33
CA LEU A 303 -5.11 10.59 -16.07
C LEU A 303 -4.88 9.08 -16.25
N ILE A 304 -5.84 8.36 -16.84
CA ILE A 304 -5.77 6.91 -17.10
C ILE A 304 -4.59 6.54 -18.01
N TYR A 305 -4.33 7.33 -19.06
CA TYR A 305 -3.23 7.07 -20.01
C TYR A 305 -1.93 7.83 -19.68
N SER A 306 -1.84 8.50 -18.52
CA SER A 306 -0.61 9.20 -18.15
C SER A 306 0.46 8.25 -17.61
N PHE A 307 1.58 8.16 -18.31
CA PHE A 307 2.75 7.38 -17.87
C PHE A 307 3.39 7.89 -16.55
N ARG A 308 2.95 9.04 -16.00
CA ARG A 308 3.37 9.59 -14.70
C ARG A 308 2.28 10.48 -14.11
N ALA A 309 2.06 10.40 -12.79
CA ALA A 309 1.19 11.29 -12.03
C ALA A 309 1.26 12.78 -12.48
N LEU A 310 0.13 13.28 -12.99
CA LEU A 310 0.02 14.63 -13.56
C LEU A 310 -0.03 15.71 -12.47
N ARG A 311 1.13 16.24 -12.06
CA ARG A 311 1.23 17.36 -11.10
C ARG A 311 0.56 18.63 -11.64
N ILE A 312 -0.26 19.30 -10.83
CA ILE A 312 -1.09 20.49 -11.15
C ILE A 312 -0.34 21.58 -11.95
N LYS A 313 0.97 21.81 -11.69
CA LYS A 313 1.78 22.79 -12.43
C LYS A 313 1.86 22.53 -13.95
N LYS A 314 1.64 21.29 -14.42
CA LYS A 314 1.63 20.93 -15.86
C LYS A 314 0.29 21.16 -16.56
N TRP A 315 -0.77 21.55 -15.84
CA TRP A 315 -2.13 21.65 -16.39
C TRP A 315 -2.43 23.00 -17.05
N ARG A 316 -1.56 24.01 -16.87
CA ARG A 316 -1.72 25.35 -17.48
C ARG A 316 -1.09 25.49 -18.87
N THR A 317 -0.59 24.40 -19.45
CA THR A 317 0.21 24.38 -20.69
C THR A 317 -0.37 23.46 -21.77
N PHE A 318 -1.62 23.00 -21.61
CA PHE A 318 -2.36 22.15 -22.55
C PHE A 318 -3.80 22.66 -22.69
#